data_AF-A0A1Q5SGN6-F1
#
_entry.id   AF-A0A1Q5SGN6-F1
#
_cell.length_a   1.000
_cell.length_b   1.000
_cell.length_c   1.000
_cell.angle_alpha   90.00
_cell.angle_beta   90.00
_cell.angle_gamma   90.00
#
_symmetry.space_group_name_H-M   'P 1'
#
loop_
_entity.id
_entity.type
_entity.pdbx_description
1 polymer ?
#
loop_
_entity_poly.entity_id
_entity_poly.type
_entity_poly.pdbx_seq_one_letter_code
_entity_poly.pdbx_strand_id
1 'polypeptide(L)'
;MDLSSYCQSCGACCGYSENWPRFSIESDEELAAIPEKLVNARQSGMRCEGDRCSALQGEIGKATACGIYAVRPDVCRTCMPGDAECAMARRKFGLPMIELT
;
A
#
# COMPACT_ATOMS: atom_id res chain seq x y z
N MET A 1 -5.34 -12.18 16.29
CA MET A 1 -4.06 -11.70 15.75
C MET A 1 -4.36 -10.45 14.94
N ASP A 2 -3.70 -9.32 15.20
CA ASP A 2 -3.97 -8.10 14.44
C ASP A 2 -3.32 -8.18 13.06
N LEU A 3 -4.14 -8.26 12.02
CA LEU A 3 -3.68 -8.32 10.62
C LEU A 3 -2.87 -7.07 10.23
N SER A 4 -3.10 -5.93 10.88
CA SER A 4 -2.36 -4.69 10.61
C SER A 4 -0.86 -4.82 10.93
N SER A 5 -0.49 -5.69 11.88
CA SER A 5 0.90 -5.95 12.27
C SER A 5 1.75 -6.55 11.14
N TYR A 6 1.14 -7.32 10.23
CA TYR A 6 1.82 -7.84 9.04
C TYR A 6 2.20 -6.72 8.08
N CYS A 7 1.32 -5.73 7.90
CA CYS A 7 1.61 -4.57 7.07
C CYS A 7 2.66 -3.69 7.74
N GLN A 8 2.53 -3.44 9.05
CA GLN A 8 3.47 -2.62 9.83
C GLN A 8 4.89 -3.21 9.87
N SER A 9 5.05 -4.53 9.75
CA SER A 9 6.38 -5.17 9.70
C SER A 9 6.99 -5.26 8.31
N CYS A 10 6.23 -5.04 7.21
CA CYS A 10 6.75 -5.25 5.85
C CYS A 10 6.69 -4.04 4.91
N GLY A 11 5.58 -3.31 4.82
CA GLY A 11 5.38 -2.25 3.83
C GLY A 11 5.54 -2.66 2.34
N ALA A 12 5.57 -3.95 2.01
CA ALA A 12 5.96 -4.45 0.69
C ALA A 12 5.07 -3.91 -0.45
N CYS A 13 3.74 -3.94 -0.28
CA CYS A 13 2.79 -3.46 -1.29
C CYS A 13 2.99 -1.96 -1.60
N CYS A 14 3.44 -1.18 -0.62
CA CYS A 14 3.73 0.24 -0.79
C CYS A 14 5.05 0.52 -1.53
N GLY A 15 5.86 -0.49 -1.83
CA GLY A 15 7.08 -0.37 -2.64
C GLY A 15 7.05 -1.16 -3.94
N TYR A 16 5.89 -1.71 -4.31
CA TYR A 16 5.82 -2.69 -5.39
C TYR A 16 5.92 -2.08 -6.79
N SER A 17 5.22 -0.99 -7.09
CA SER A 17 5.30 -0.32 -8.39
C SER A 17 4.69 1.07 -8.31
N GLU A 18 5.18 2.05 -9.08
CA GLU A 18 4.44 3.33 -9.26
C GLU A 18 3.05 3.16 -9.89
N ASN A 19 2.83 2.04 -10.59
CA ASN A 19 1.55 1.68 -11.17
C ASN A 19 0.63 0.97 -10.18
N TRP A 20 1.00 0.91 -8.90
CA TRP A 20 0.31 0.21 -7.81
C TRP A 20 0.41 1.03 -6.52
N PRO A 21 -0.68 1.38 -5.81
CA PRO A 21 -2.09 1.14 -6.08
C PRO A 21 -2.69 2.07 -7.16
N ARG A 22 -3.64 1.57 -7.97
CA ARG A 22 -4.45 2.40 -8.89
C ARG A 22 -5.82 2.67 -8.31
N PHE A 23 -6.30 3.89 -8.53
CA PHE A 23 -7.71 4.22 -8.34
C PHE A 23 -8.48 3.61 -9.51
N SER A 24 -9.51 2.83 -9.22
CA SER A 24 -10.27 2.12 -10.26
C SER A 24 -11.75 2.01 -9.98
N ILE A 25 -12.13 1.93 -8.70
CA ILE A 25 -13.52 1.70 -8.27
C ILE A 25 -14.02 2.75 -7.29
N GLU A 26 -13.13 3.60 -6.77
CA GLU A 26 -13.45 4.65 -5.81
C GLU A 26 -14.22 5.82 -6.44
N SER A 27 -15.14 6.42 -5.67
CA SER A 27 -15.86 7.63 -6.06
C SER A 27 -14.97 8.88 -5.96
N ASP A 28 -15.34 9.96 -6.66
CA ASP A 28 -14.61 11.24 -6.59
C ASP A 28 -14.54 11.77 -5.15
N GLU A 29 -15.59 11.56 -4.33
CA GLU A 29 -15.62 11.95 -2.93
C GLU A 29 -14.63 11.13 -2.07
N GLU A 30 -14.51 9.83 -2.32
CA GLU A 30 -13.56 8.97 -1.63
C GLU A 30 -12.11 9.35 -1.98
N LEU A 31 -11.85 9.65 -3.24
CA LEU A 31 -10.55 10.11 -3.71
C LEU A 31 -10.21 11.50 -3.18
N ALA A 32 -11.18 12.40 -3.07
CA ALA A 32 -11.00 13.74 -2.49
C ALA A 32 -10.61 13.71 -1.00
N ALA A 33 -10.87 12.61 -0.29
CA ALA A 33 -10.41 12.44 1.10
C ALA A 33 -8.90 12.19 1.20
N ILE A 34 -8.23 11.79 0.11
CA ILE A 34 -6.78 11.60 0.06
C ILE A 34 -6.12 12.97 -0.11
N PRO A 35 -5.11 13.33 0.71
CA PRO A 35 -4.41 14.60 0.52
C PRO A 35 -3.83 14.70 -0.89
N GLU A 36 -4.16 15.77 -1.62
CA GLU A 36 -3.80 15.96 -3.04
C GLU A 36 -2.31 15.74 -3.31
N LYS A 37 -1.46 16.21 -2.39
CA LYS A 37 -0.01 16.02 -2.50
C LYS A 37 0.39 14.55 -2.62
N LEU A 38 -0.39 13.60 -2.08
CA LEU A 38 -0.14 12.16 -2.11
C LEU A 38 -0.79 11.45 -3.30
N VAL A 39 -1.47 12.18 -4.19
CA VAL A 39 -2.05 11.65 -5.43
C VAL A 39 -1.09 11.92 -6.59
N ASN A 40 -0.98 10.99 -7.54
CA ASN A 40 -0.12 11.17 -8.70
C ASN A 40 -0.65 12.25 -9.65
N ALA A 41 0.21 12.77 -10.54
CA ALA A 41 -0.18 13.84 -11.48
C ALA A 41 -1.27 13.43 -12.48
N ARG A 42 -1.50 12.13 -12.66
CA ARG A 42 -2.54 11.58 -13.55
C ARG A 42 -3.89 11.36 -12.84
N GLN A 43 -3.97 11.65 -11.54
CA GLN A 43 -5.14 11.39 -10.70
C GLN A 43 -5.64 9.93 -10.77
N SER A 44 -4.73 8.99 -11.00
CA SER A 44 -5.06 7.58 -11.26
C SER A 44 -4.53 6.63 -10.19
N GLY A 45 -3.96 7.16 -9.11
CA GLY A 45 -3.31 6.37 -8.07
C GLY A 45 -2.48 7.23 -7.12
N MET A 46 -1.87 6.56 -6.15
CA MET A 46 -0.99 7.22 -5.17
C MET A 46 0.28 7.77 -5.86
N ARG A 47 0.78 8.90 -5.37
CA ARG A 47 2.08 9.45 -5.74
C ARG A 47 3.18 8.54 -5.21
N CYS A 48 4.13 8.19 -6.07
CA CYS A 48 5.32 7.44 -5.71
C CYS A 48 6.61 8.19 -6.05
N GLU A 49 7.67 7.88 -5.32
CA GLU A 49 9.06 8.23 -5.65
C GLU A 49 9.75 6.95 -6.14
N GLY A 50 9.91 6.82 -7.46
CA GLY A 50 10.11 5.50 -8.08
C GLY A 50 8.93 4.58 -7.75
N ASP A 51 9.20 3.36 -7.30
CA ASP A 51 8.14 2.41 -6.89
C ASP A 51 7.60 2.63 -5.47
N ARG A 52 8.15 3.61 -4.72
CA ARG A 52 7.83 3.80 -3.31
C ARG A 52 6.70 4.80 -3.13
N CYS A 53 5.58 4.35 -2.55
CA CYS A 53 4.45 5.19 -2.17
C CYS A 53 4.91 6.31 -1.20
N SER A 54 4.55 7.54 -1.54
CA SER A 54 4.91 8.73 -0.77
C SER A 54 4.27 8.80 0.63
N ALA A 55 3.21 8.02 0.88
CA ALA A 55 2.59 7.91 2.19
C ALA A 55 3.27 6.87 3.12
N LEU A 56 4.21 6.07 2.59
CA LEU A 56 4.89 5.03 3.37
C LEU A 56 5.96 5.65 4.27
N GLN A 57 5.78 5.49 5.58
CA GLN A 57 6.76 5.83 6.59
C GLN A 57 7.56 4.58 6.98
N GLY A 58 8.83 4.76 7.34
CA GLY A 58 9.73 3.69 7.77
C GLY A 58 10.38 2.90 6.63
N GLU A 59 10.92 1.73 6.95
CA GLU A 59 11.74 0.93 6.03
C GLU A 59 11.07 -0.41 5.70
N ILE A 60 10.99 -0.71 4.40
CA ILE A 60 10.37 -1.95 3.89
C ILE A 60 11.13 -3.15 4.46
N GLY A 61 10.38 -4.14 4.95
CA GLY A 61 10.91 -5.35 5.57
C GLY A 61 11.39 -5.19 7.01
N LYS A 62 11.26 -4.00 7.62
CA LYS A 62 11.62 -3.75 9.02
C LYS A 62 10.43 -3.26 9.85
N ALA A 63 10.09 -2.00 9.68
CA ALA A 63 9.04 -1.32 10.43
C ALA A 63 8.51 -0.17 9.57
N THR A 64 7.20 -0.17 9.35
CA THR A 64 6.52 0.75 8.47
C THR A 64 5.18 1.17 9.02
N ALA A 65 4.69 2.31 8.54
CA ALA A 65 3.33 2.77 8.78
C ALA A 65 2.81 3.50 7.54
N CYS A 66 1.50 3.43 7.31
CA CYS A 66 0.86 4.27 6.30
C CYS A 66 0.48 5.61 6.94
N GLY A 67 1.05 6.71 6.45
CA GLY A 67 0.75 8.06 6.94
C GLY A 67 -0.68 8.54 6.70
N ILE A 68 -1.46 7.79 5.90
CA ILE A 68 -2.87 8.07 5.60
C ILE A 68 -3.78 6.88 5.88
N TYR A 69 -3.42 6.02 6.85
CA TYR A 69 -4.11 4.74 7.12
C TYR A 69 -5.66 4.86 7.17
N ALA A 70 -6.18 5.93 7.77
CA ALA A 70 -7.62 6.16 7.90
C ALA A 70 -8.32 6.43 6.55
N VAL A 71 -7.63 7.08 5.60
CA VAL A 71 -8.14 7.53 4.29
C VAL A 71 -7.43 6.83 3.13
N ARG A 72 -6.94 5.61 3.36
CA ARG A 72 -6.34 4.80 2.29
C ARG A 72 -7.34 4.58 1.14
N PRO A 73 -6.85 4.51 -0.11
CA PRO A 73 -7.68 4.10 -1.24
C PRO A 73 -8.14 2.64 -1.06
N ASP A 74 -9.22 2.27 -1.74
CA ASP A 74 -9.87 0.98 -1.54
C ASP A 74 -8.98 -0.19 -1.91
N VAL A 75 -8.22 -0.07 -2.98
CA VAL A 75 -7.23 -1.08 -3.37
C VAL A 75 -6.17 -1.36 -2.29
N CYS A 76 -5.87 -0.37 -1.41
CA CYS A 76 -5.01 -0.60 -0.25
C CYS A 76 -5.74 -1.25 0.94
N ARG A 77 -7.07 -1.16 0.99
CA ARG A 77 -7.92 -1.79 2.03
C ARG A 77 -8.25 -3.23 1.67
N THR A 78 -8.44 -3.51 0.38
CA THR A 78 -8.79 -4.84 -0.13
C THR A 78 -7.57 -5.75 -0.25
N CYS A 79 -6.36 -5.20 -0.39
CA CYS A 79 -5.13 -5.97 -0.28
C CYS A 79 -4.92 -6.42 1.18
N MET A 80 -5.19 -7.68 1.43
CA MET A 80 -5.13 -8.32 2.74
C MET A 80 -3.79 -9.03 2.95
N PRO A 81 -3.24 -9.02 4.18
CA PRO A 81 -2.04 -9.80 4.48
C PRO A 81 -2.19 -11.27 4.07
N GLY A 82 -1.31 -11.72 3.18
CA GLY A 82 -1.26 -13.11 2.71
C GLY A 82 -2.04 -13.40 1.42
N ASP A 83 -2.78 -12.43 0.86
CA ASP A 83 -3.39 -12.58 -0.46
C ASP A 83 -2.34 -12.63 -1.58
N ALA A 84 -2.80 -12.89 -2.82
CA ALA A 84 -1.91 -13.07 -3.96
C ALA A 84 -1.07 -11.83 -4.25
N GLU A 85 -1.68 -10.65 -4.11
CA GLU A 85 -1.09 -9.34 -4.28
C GLU A 85 -0.02 -9.05 -3.21
N CYS A 86 -0.33 -9.36 -1.95
CA CYS A 86 0.59 -9.28 -0.82
C CYS A 86 1.78 -10.22 -1.04
N ALA A 87 1.53 -11.48 -1.41
CA ALA A 87 2.58 -12.46 -1.67
C ALA A 87 3.50 -12.03 -2.83
N MET A 88 2.93 -11.51 -3.91
CA MET A 88 3.66 -10.94 -5.04
C MET A 88 4.57 -9.80 -4.60
N ALA A 89 4.06 -8.86 -3.81
CA ALA A 89 4.83 -7.73 -3.30
C ALA A 89 5.94 -8.19 -2.36
N ARG A 90 5.64 -9.10 -1.43
CA ARG A 90 6.63 -9.68 -0.50
C ARG A 90 7.76 -10.37 -1.23
N ARG A 91 7.46 -11.10 -2.31
CA ARG A 91 8.47 -11.75 -3.17
C ARG A 91 9.43 -10.76 -3.79
N LYS A 92 8.97 -9.59 -4.26
CA LYS A 92 9.85 -8.53 -4.81
C LYS A 92 10.93 -8.11 -3.80
N PHE A 93 10.59 -8.12 -2.51
CA PHE A 93 11.47 -7.70 -1.43
C PHE A 93 12.14 -8.88 -0.68
N GLY A 94 12.00 -10.11 -1.16
CA GLY A 94 12.59 -11.29 -0.50
C GLY A 94 12.01 -11.60 0.88
N LEU A 95 10.78 -11.16 1.17
CA LEU A 95 10.12 -11.37 2.45
C LEU A 95 9.38 -12.72 2.47
N PRO A 96 9.34 -13.42 3.62
CA PRO A 96 8.68 -14.73 3.74
C PRO A 96 7.17 -14.61 3.48
N MET A 97 6.51 -15.66 3.03
CA MET A 97 5.04 -15.66 2.93
C MET A 97 4.39 -15.58 4.31
N ILE A 98 3.13 -15.13 4.37
CA ILE A 98 2.33 -15.20 5.58
C ILE A 98 1.62 -16.55 5.55
N GLU A 99 1.96 -17.44 6.47
CA GLU A 99 1.24 -18.69 6.66
C GLU A 99 -0.01 -18.42 7.49
N LEU A 100 -1.18 -18.40 6.86
CA LEU A 100 -2.45 -18.37 7.56
C LEU A 100 -2.71 -19.79 8.07
N THR A 101 -2.33 -20.05 9.33
CA THR A 101 -2.72 -21.27 10.05
C THR A 101 -4.00 -21.03 10.82
#